data_AF-A0A3S2A936-F1
#
_entry.id   AF-A0A3S2A936-F1
#
_cell.length_a   1.000
_cell.length_b   1.000
_cell.length_c   1.000
_cell.angle_alpha   90.00
_cell.angle_beta   90.00
_cell.angle_gamma   90.00
#
_symmetry.space_group_name_H-M   'P 1'
#
loop_
_entity.id
_entity.type
_entity.pdbx_description
1 polymer ?
#
loop_
_entity_poly.entity_id
_entity_poly.type
_entity_poly.pdbx_seq_one_letter_code
_entity_poly.pdbx_strand_id
1 'polypeptide(L)'
;MLDRIAEFFIFGFVPLVVGILAVPEQSVAAEKAVRGEVIYRERIALPPSAVLSVQLADVSLADAPATIIGEQKVKPTGQVPISFEIKFDPSVIRSQMTYALQARITVDDKLLFISDMRHQVDPLTDVPQTIMLKMVAPNAEPTVSVFDQLWLVDYVDGIGVIAAPQATFRVSEAGKAGGSGPCNTYFATAKVNGQTIVIGDIGSTYKACAPEV
;
A
#
# COMPACT_ATOMS: atom_id res chain seq x y z
N MET A 1 -42.73 5.48 -88.95
CA MET A 1 -43.56 6.00 -87.84
C MET A 1 -42.57 6.39 -86.74
N LEU A 2 -42.51 7.63 -86.24
CA LEU A 2 -43.57 8.43 -85.59
C LEU A 2 -44.14 7.63 -84.40
N ASP A 3 -44.06 8.04 -83.13
CA ASP A 3 -43.52 9.27 -82.48
C ASP A 3 -43.01 8.85 -81.05
N ARG A 4 -42.70 9.60 -79.98
CA ARG A 4 -42.91 11.02 -79.57
C ARG A 4 -41.96 11.48 -78.43
N ILE A 5 -41.40 12.69 -78.58
CA ILE A 5 -41.09 13.77 -77.59
C ILE A 5 -40.93 13.43 -76.07
N ALA A 6 -39.72 13.72 -75.53
CA ALA A 6 -39.36 14.45 -74.27
C ALA A 6 -39.91 13.96 -72.89
N GLU A 7 -39.54 14.48 -71.69
CA GLU A 7 -38.89 15.75 -71.26
C GLU A 7 -37.75 15.60 -70.23
N PHE A 8 -37.08 16.72 -69.92
CA PHE A 8 -36.07 16.87 -68.87
C PHE A 8 -36.69 16.86 -67.46
N PHE A 9 -35.94 16.39 -66.46
CA PHE A 9 -35.85 17.11 -65.19
C PHE A 9 -34.44 17.02 -64.59
N ILE A 10 -33.76 18.17 -64.50
CA ILE A 10 -32.49 18.30 -63.78
C ILE A 10 -32.83 18.74 -62.35
N PHE A 11 -32.51 17.89 -61.37
CA PHE A 11 -32.39 18.30 -59.97
C PHE A 11 -31.07 17.81 -59.42
N GLY A 12 -30.10 18.72 -59.31
CA GLY A 12 -28.81 18.44 -58.71
C GLY A 12 -28.93 18.39 -57.18
N PHE A 13 -28.46 17.30 -56.59
CA PHE A 13 -28.19 17.22 -55.15
C PHE A 13 -26.67 17.21 -54.95
N VAL A 14 -26.12 18.31 -54.46
CA VAL A 14 -24.71 18.39 -54.01
C VAL A 14 -24.70 18.02 -52.53
N PRO A 15 -24.16 16.85 -52.13
CA PRO A 15 -24.01 16.52 -50.72
C PRO A 15 -22.88 17.38 -50.13
N LEU A 16 -23.24 18.38 -49.33
CA LEU A 16 -22.29 19.14 -48.53
C LEU A 16 -21.77 18.24 -47.39
N VAL A 17 -20.72 17.47 -47.67
CA VAL A 17 -20.05 16.63 -46.66
C VAL A 17 -19.25 17.54 -45.73
N VAL A 18 -19.89 18.00 -44.66
CA VAL A 18 -19.21 18.69 -43.55
C VAL A 18 -18.41 17.66 -42.77
N GLY A 19 -17.17 17.44 -43.21
CA GLY A 19 -16.22 16.57 -42.53
C GLY A 19 -15.80 17.16 -41.19
N ILE A 20 -16.54 16.84 -40.13
CA ILE A 20 -16.11 17.14 -38.75
C ILE A 20 -14.89 16.27 -38.46
N LEU A 21 -13.71 16.88 -38.51
CA LEU A 21 -12.49 16.31 -37.97
C LEU A 21 -12.58 16.29 -36.44
N ALA A 22 -13.29 15.28 -35.93
CA ALA A 22 -13.22 14.88 -34.54
C ALA A 22 -11.82 14.30 -34.29
N VAL A 23 -10.85 15.19 -34.04
CA VAL A 23 -9.55 14.79 -33.52
C VAL A 23 -9.82 14.11 -32.18
N PRO A 24 -9.43 12.84 -31.99
CA PRO A 24 -9.56 12.22 -30.68
C PRO A 24 -8.57 12.92 -29.75
N GLU A 25 -9.10 13.72 -28.82
CA GLU A 25 -8.33 14.20 -27.68
C GLU A 25 -7.92 12.98 -26.85
N GLN A 26 -6.75 12.43 -27.17
CA GLN A 26 -6.08 11.47 -26.32
C GLN A 26 -5.70 12.20 -25.04
N SER A 27 -6.57 12.11 -24.04
CA SER A 27 -6.30 12.59 -22.69
C SER A 27 -5.15 11.78 -22.12
N VAL A 28 -3.93 12.25 -22.35
CA VAL A 28 -2.73 11.75 -21.67
C VAL A 28 -2.85 12.15 -20.20
N ALA A 29 -3.57 11.33 -19.44
CA ALA A 29 -3.47 11.35 -17.99
C ALA A 29 -1.98 11.21 -17.67
N ALA A 30 -1.42 12.20 -16.98
CA ALA A 30 0.02 12.36 -16.82
C ALA A 30 0.55 11.36 -15.79
N GLU A 31 0.67 10.08 -16.18
CA GLU A 31 1.18 9.00 -15.36
C GLU A 31 2.49 9.42 -14.68
N LYS A 32 2.46 9.58 -13.36
CA LYS A 32 3.69 9.60 -12.56
C LYS A 32 4.08 8.16 -12.23
N ALA A 33 5.33 7.99 -11.82
CA ALA A 33 5.78 6.70 -11.32
C ALA A 33 6.70 6.88 -10.11
N VAL A 34 6.55 5.99 -9.13
CA VAL A 34 7.51 5.84 -8.03
C VAL A 34 8.51 4.77 -8.43
N ARG A 35 9.81 5.11 -8.38
CA ARG A 35 10.91 4.25 -8.80
C ARG A 35 11.80 3.88 -7.62
N GLY A 36 12.44 2.73 -7.70
CA GLY A 36 13.36 2.32 -6.65
C GLY A 36 13.92 0.92 -6.85
N GLU A 37 14.52 0.42 -5.77
CA GLU A 37 15.14 -0.89 -5.69
C GLU A 37 14.68 -1.63 -4.42
N VAL A 38 14.58 -2.95 -4.54
CA VAL A 38 14.30 -3.87 -3.44
C VAL A 38 15.56 -4.68 -3.13
N ILE A 39 15.93 -4.75 -1.85
CA ILE A 39 17.10 -5.44 -1.33
C ILE A 39 16.73 -6.33 -0.13
N TYR A 40 17.51 -7.38 0.11
CA TYR A 40 17.44 -8.22 1.31
C TYR A 40 18.87 -8.55 1.79
N ARG A 41 19.04 -9.04 3.03
CA ARG A 41 20.36 -9.20 3.68
C ARG A 41 20.99 -10.56 3.44
N GLU A 42 20.14 -11.56 3.22
CA GLU A 42 20.43 -12.96 3.10
C GLU A 42 21.13 -13.23 1.75
N ARG A 43 22.29 -13.90 1.76
CA ARG A 43 23.06 -14.17 0.52
C ARG A 43 22.52 -15.39 -0.24
N ILE A 44 21.23 -15.38 -0.56
CA ILE A 44 20.55 -16.41 -1.34
C ILE A 44 20.14 -15.90 -2.73
N ALA A 45 20.17 -16.79 -3.72
CA ALA A 45 19.50 -16.57 -5.00
C ALA A 45 17.99 -16.83 -4.85
N LEU A 46 17.17 -16.04 -5.54
CA LEU A 46 15.73 -16.32 -5.62
C LEU A 46 15.47 -17.50 -6.57
N PRO A 47 14.48 -18.37 -6.27
CA PRO A 47 13.99 -19.38 -7.22
C PRO A 47 13.45 -18.74 -8.51
N PRO A 48 13.50 -19.43 -9.66
CA PRO A 48 13.03 -18.89 -10.94
C PRO A 48 11.50 -18.70 -11.02
N SER A 49 10.73 -19.26 -10.08
CA SER A 49 9.30 -18.98 -9.90
C SER A 49 9.00 -17.79 -8.98
N ALA A 50 10.03 -17.08 -8.50
CA ALA A 50 9.84 -15.92 -7.64
C ALA A 50 9.14 -14.75 -8.35
N VAL A 51 8.21 -14.12 -7.64
CA VAL A 51 7.53 -12.89 -8.08
C VAL A 51 7.67 -11.84 -6.98
N LEU A 52 8.35 -10.74 -7.29
CA LEU A 52 8.31 -9.52 -6.50
C LEU A 52 7.01 -8.78 -6.81
N SER A 53 6.29 -8.37 -5.78
CA SER A 53 5.14 -7.46 -5.88
C SER A 53 5.46 -6.24 -5.03
N VAL A 54 5.49 -5.06 -5.65
CA VAL A 54 5.66 -3.76 -4.97
C VAL A 54 4.38 -2.97 -5.14
N GLN A 55 3.87 -2.40 -4.06
CA GLN A 55 2.59 -1.71 -4.00
C GLN A 55 2.79 -0.32 -3.40
N LEU A 56 2.18 0.69 -4.03
CA LEU A 56 1.98 2.02 -3.48
C LEU A 56 0.57 2.07 -2.88
N ALA A 57 0.46 2.43 -1.60
CA ALA A 57 -0.83 2.46 -0.90
C ALA A 57 -1.02 3.77 -0.11
N ASP A 58 -2.28 4.23 -0.05
CA ASP A 58 -2.75 5.21 0.92
C ASP A 58 -2.89 4.51 2.29
N VAL A 59 -2.18 5.03 3.29
CA VAL A 59 -2.08 4.51 4.65
C VAL A 59 -2.55 5.53 5.69
N SER A 60 -3.39 6.49 5.28
CA SER A 60 -3.89 7.58 6.13
C SER A 60 -4.89 7.15 7.20
N LEU A 61 -5.42 5.93 7.09
CA LEU A 61 -6.37 5.33 8.03
C LEU A 61 -5.69 4.16 8.74
N ALA A 62 -5.20 4.39 9.97
CA ALA A 62 -4.47 3.40 10.74
C ALA A 62 -5.27 2.11 11.01
N ASP A 63 -6.58 2.22 11.19
CA ASP A 63 -7.49 1.13 11.54
C ASP A 63 -8.22 0.48 10.35
N ALA A 64 -7.82 0.79 9.10
CA ALA A 64 -8.46 0.30 7.89
C ALA A 64 -7.48 -0.38 6.90
N PRO A 65 -7.96 -1.30 6.04
CA PRO A 65 -7.14 -1.83 4.94
C PRO A 65 -6.66 -0.70 4.02
N ALA A 66 -5.34 -0.61 3.83
CA ALA A 66 -4.70 0.40 3.00
C ALA A 66 -5.21 0.35 1.55
N THR A 67 -5.52 1.51 0.97
CA THR A 67 -6.04 1.58 -0.41
C THR A 67 -4.89 1.55 -1.41
N ILE A 68 -4.82 0.51 -2.24
CA ILE A 68 -3.76 0.37 -3.24
C ILE A 68 -3.97 1.40 -4.37
N ILE A 69 -2.98 2.27 -4.54
CA ILE A 69 -2.92 3.32 -5.57
C ILE A 69 -2.26 2.79 -6.86
N GLY A 70 -1.30 1.88 -6.72
CA GLY A 70 -0.65 1.20 -7.83
C GLY A 70 0.09 -0.05 -7.37
N GLU A 71 0.21 -1.03 -8.26
CA GLU A 71 0.98 -2.25 -8.04
C GLU A 71 1.88 -2.52 -9.24
N GLN A 72 3.12 -2.93 -9.00
CA GLN A 72 4.01 -3.48 -10.01
C GLN A 72 4.44 -4.89 -9.61
N LYS A 73 4.33 -5.84 -10.55
CA LYS A 73 4.78 -7.23 -10.38
C LYS A 73 5.96 -7.51 -11.31
N VAL A 74 7.07 -7.97 -10.73
CA VAL A 74 8.36 -8.21 -11.40
C VAL A 74 8.77 -9.66 -11.16
N LYS A 75 9.19 -10.36 -12.22
CA LYS A 75 9.91 -11.64 -12.10
C LYS A 75 11.40 -11.33 -12.02
N PRO A 76 12.09 -11.55 -10.89
CA PRO A 76 13.50 -11.19 -10.76
C PRO A 76 14.38 -12.04 -11.68
N THR A 77 15.19 -11.39 -12.51
CA THR A 77 16.08 -12.04 -13.49
C THR A 77 17.51 -12.24 -12.99
N GLY A 78 17.73 -12.13 -11.67
CA GLY A 78 19.06 -12.19 -11.06
C GLY A 78 19.02 -12.06 -9.53
N GLN A 79 20.14 -11.63 -8.95
CA GLN A 79 20.26 -11.29 -7.53
C GLN A 79 19.86 -9.83 -7.29
N VAL A 80 19.71 -9.44 -6.02
CA VAL A 80 19.45 -8.04 -5.60
C VAL A 80 20.63 -7.11 -5.94
N PRO A 81 20.38 -5.80 -6.16
CA PRO A 81 19.08 -5.11 -6.07
C PRO A 81 18.11 -5.46 -7.22
N ILE A 82 16.81 -5.45 -6.91
CA ILE A 82 15.73 -5.66 -7.89
C ILE A 82 15.01 -4.33 -8.10
N SER A 83 15.22 -3.70 -9.24
CA SER A 83 14.59 -2.42 -9.58
C SER A 83 13.08 -2.55 -9.83
N PHE A 84 12.31 -1.51 -9.51
CA PHE A 84 10.88 -1.41 -9.76
C PHE A 84 10.46 -0.01 -10.21
N GLU A 85 9.33 0.06 -10.91
CA GLU A 85 8.63 1.28 -11.28
C GLU A 85 7.12 1.05 -11.13
N ILE A 86 6.46 1.77 -10.22
CA ILE A 86 5.00 1.73 -10.03
C ILE A 86 4.42 2.98 -10.66
N LYS A 87 3.66 2.82 -11.75
CA LYS A 87 2.89 3.88 -12.38
C LYS A 87 1.59 4.15 -11.62
N PHE A 88 1.15 5.41 -11.59
CA PHE A 88 -0.11 5.83 -10.99
C PHE A 88 -0.61 7.16 -11.61
N ASP A 89 -1.91 7.43 -11.49
CA ASP A 89 -2.48 8.74 -11.81
C ASP A 89 -2.23 9.72 -10.64
N PRO A 90 -1.49 10.83 -10.83
CA PRO A 90 -1.25 11.80 -9.76
C PRO A 90 -2.53 12.51 -9.27
N SER A 91 -3.66 12.44 -9.99
CA SER A 91 -4.93 13.05 -9.56
C SER A 91 -5.50 12.46 -8.26
N VAL A 92 -5.13 11.22 -7.92
CA VAL A 92 -5.61 10.54 -6.72
C VAL A 92 -4.79 10.90 -5.46
N ILE A 93 -3.61 11.52 -5.63
CA ILE A 93 -2.73 11.89 -4.53
C ILE A 93 -3.21 13.20 -3.87
N ARG A 94 -3.32 13.19 -2.54
CA ARG A 94 -3.88 14.29 -1.75
C ARG A 94 -2.88 14.76 -0.69
N SER A 95 -2.68 16.06 -0.56
CA SER A 95 -1.70 16.69 0.35
C SER A 95 -2.01 16.58 1.85
N GLN A 96 -3.08 15.88 2.23
CA GLN A 96 -3.45 15.59 3.62
C GLN A 96 -3.41 14.08 3.94
N MET A 97 -3.00 13.26 2.98
CA MET A 97 -2.93 11.81 3.08
C MET A 97 -1.47 11.34 3.17
N THR A 98 -1.25 10.20 3.81
CA THR A 98 0.07 9.55 3.90
C THR A 98 0.12 8.35 2.97
N TYR A 99 1.25 8.21 2.25
CA TYR A 99 1.46 7.14 1.29
C TYR A 99 2.68 6.32 1.67
N ALA A 100 2.60 5.00 1.49
CA ALA A 100 3.71 4.10 1.76
C ALA A 100 3.90 3.08 0.63
N LEU A 101 5.16 2.67 0.46
CA LEU A 101 5.50 1.49 -0.32
C LEU A 101 5.47 0.24 0.56
N GLN A 102 4.96 -0.84 -0.01
CA GLN A 102 5.04 -2.19 0.55
C GLN A 102 5.61 -3.13 -0.51
N ALA A 103 6.50 -4.04 -0.10
CA ALA A 103 7.13 -4.98 -1.01
C ALA A 103 7.10 -6.40 -0.44
N ARG A 104 6.81 -7.38 -1.31
CA ARG A 104 6.76 -8.80 -0.95
C ARG A 104 7.30 -9.65 -2.09
N ILE A 105 8.02 -10.72 -1.78
CA ILE A 105 8.42 -11.74 -2.76
C ILE A 105 7.70 -13.03 -2.42
N THR A 106 6.95 -13.57 -3.38
CA THR A 106 6.34 -14.90 -3.31
C THR A 106 7.08 -15.89 -4.19
N VAL A 107 7.05 -17.17 -3.81
CA VAL A 107 7.53 -18.32 -4.58
C VAL A 107 6.46 -19.39 -4.49
N ASP A 108 5.95 -19.85 -5.63
CA ASP A 108 4.86 -20.85 -5.70
C ASP A 108 3.68 -20.47 -4.78
N ASP A 109 3.24 -19.21 -4.90
CA ASP A 109 2.23 -18.50 -4.10
C ASP A 109 2.49 -18.38 -2.58
N LYS A 110 3.63 -18.88 -2.08
CA LYS A 110 4.04 -18.73 -0.67
C LYS A 110 4.90 -17.48 -0.47
N LEU A 111 4.62 -16.73 0.58
CA LEU A 111 5.41 -15.55 0.96
C LEU A 111 6.80 -15.97 1.46
N LEU A 112 7.86 -15.44 0.84
CA LEU A 112 9.27 -15.74 1.19
C LEU A 112 10.01 -14.52 1.77
N PHE A 113 9.71 -13.31 1.29
CA PHE A 113 10.25 -12.06 1.84
C PHE A 113 9.16 -10.99 1.93
N ILE A 114 9.27 -10.09 2.90
CA ILE A 114 8.37 -8.94 3.08
C ILE A 114 9.11 -7.72 3.66
N SER A 115 8.66 -6.52 3.31
CA SER A 115 9.04 -5.25 3.95
C SER A 115 8.36 -5.16 5.32
N ASP A 116 9.12 -5.21 6.42
CA ASP A 116 8.57 -5.26 7.79
C ASP A 116 8.49 -3.89 8.48
N MET A 117 9.05 -2.83 7.88
CA MET A 117 8.96 -1.45 8.34
C MET A 117 8.13 -0.61 7.36
N ARG A 118 7.41 0.41 7.87
CA ARG A 118 6.62 1.33 7.04
C ARG A 118 7.54 2.23 6.19
N HIS A 119 7.56 2.00 4.88
CA HIS A 119 8.34 2.81 3.93
C HIS A 119 7.50 3.98 3.39
N GLN A 120 7.34 5.04 4.20
CA GLN A 120 6.56 6.22 3.81
C GLN A 120 7.25 7.04 2.71
N VAL A 121 6.49 7.56 1.75
CA VAL A 121 6.98 8.33 0.59
C VAL A 121 6.06 9.52 0.26
N ASP A 122 6.59 10.51 -0.46
CA ASP A 122 5.78 11.44 -1.27
C ASP A 122 5.81 10.95 -2.74
N PRO A 123 4.72 10.37 -3.27
CA PRO A 123 4.67 9.85 -4.64
C PRO A 123 4.87 10.93 -5.71
N LEU A 124 4.66 12.21 -5.39
CA LEU A 124 4.85 13.31 -6.33
C LEU A 124 6.32 13.70 -6.50
N THR A 125 7.23 13.20 -5.66
CA THR A 125 8.69 13.38 -5.81
C THR A 125 9.31 12.25 -6.62
N ASP A 126 10.16 12.58 -7.60
CA ASP A 126 10.94 11.59 -8.38
C ASP A 126 12.25 11.23 -7.65
N VAL A 127 12.12 10.86 -6.37
CA VAL A 127 13.24 10.44 -5.50
C VAL A 127 13.29 8.90 -5.50
N PRO A 128 14.39 8.28 -5.95
CA PRO A 128 14.54 6.83 -5.93
C PRO A 128 14.44 6.25 -4.52
N GLN A 129 13.66 5.19 -4.38
CA GLN A 129 13.38 4.54 -3.10
C GLN A 129 14.20 3.25 -2.94
N THR A 130 14.53 2.87 -1.71
CA THR A 130 15.20 1.60 -1.43
C THR A 130 14.49 0.87 -0.29
N ILE A 131 13.86 -0.25 -0.62
CA ILE A 131 13.07 -1.04 0.32
C ILE A 131 13.88 -2.26 0.76
N MET A 132 14.15 -2.35 2.06
CA MET A 132 14.72 -3.55 2.68
C MET A 132 13.61 -4.56 2.99
N LEU A 133 13.76 -5.80 2.54
CA LEU A 133 12.95 -6.93 2.98
C LEU A 133 13.68 -7.75 4.05
N LYS A 134 12.91 -8.51 4.82
CA LYS A 134 13.39 -9.61 5.64
C LYS A 134 12.80 -10.92 5.14
N MET A 135 13.56 -12.01 5.25
CA MET A 135 13.03 -13.35 4.99
C MET A 135 11.93 -13.71 5.99
N VAL A 136 10.82 -14.26 5.49
CA VAL A 136 9.76 -14.82 6.33
C VAL A 136 10.22 -16.18 6.85
N ALA A 137 10.23 -16.36 8.17
CA ALA A 137 10.54 -17.64 8.78
C ALA A 137 9.54 -18.72 8.29
N PRO A 138 10.00 -19.86 7.77
CA PRO A 138 9.15 -20.80 7.03
C PRO A 138 8.12 -21.50 7.93
N ASN A 139 6.92 -20.92 7.99
CA ASN A 139 5.69 -21.42 8.61
C ASN A 139 5.86 -22.38 9.80
N ALA A 140 6.60 -21.92 10.82
CA ALA A 140 6.25 -22.32 12.16
C ALA A 140 4.83 -21.78 12.45
N GLU A 141 3.96 -22.65 12.95
CA GLU A 141 2.87 -22.20 13.85
C GLU A 141 3.48 -21.21 14.86
N PRO A 142 2.80 -20.10 15.23
CA PRO A 142 3.35 -19.13 16.18
C PRO A 142 3.47 -19.75 17.58
N THR A 143 4.59 -20.44 17.81
CA THR A 143 5.02 -21.00 19.11
C THR A 143 5.20 -19.91 20.17
N VAL A 144 5.37 -18.67 19.71
CA VAL A 144 5.27 -17.43 20.46
C VAL A 144 3.79 -17.04 20.51
N SER A 145 3.06 -17.54 21.51
CA SER A 145 1.68 -17.09 21.77
C SER A 145 1.64 -15.59 22.03
N VAL A 146 0.70 -14.87 21.39
CA VAL A 146 0.50 -13.43 21.65
C VAL A 146 0.00 -13.16 23.08
N PHE A 147 -0.61 -14.18 23.70
CA PHE A 147 -1.16 -14.08 25.05
C PHE A 147 -0.07 -14.05 26.12
N ASP A 148 -0.34 -13.20 27.12
CA ASP A 148 0.41 -12.98 28.35
C ASP A 148 1.88 -12.54 28.21
N GLN A 149 2.30 -12.24 26.97
CA GLN A 149 3.54 -11.55 26.65
C GLN A 149 3.42 -10.03 26.82
N LEU A 150 4.56 -9.39 27.11
CA LEU A 150 4.68 -7.94 27.17
C LEU A 150 5.38 -7.43 25.91
N TRP A 151 4.59 -6.84 25.02
CA TRP A 151 5.06 -6.22 23.78
C TRP A 151 5.51 -4.79 24.05
N LEU A 152 6.61 -4.37 23.42
CA LEU A 152 7.03 -2.96 23.34
C LEU A 152 6.45 -2.35 22.06
N VAL A 153 5.95 -1.12 22.17
CA VAL A 153 5.46 -0.35 21.02
C VAL A 153 6.62 0.49 20.49
N ASP A 154 7.16 0.12 19.33
CA ASP A 154 8.28 0.82 18.66
C ASP A 154 7.81 2.06 17.88
N TYR A 155 6.64 1.96 17.24
CA TYR A 155 6.06 3.01 16.39
C TYR A 155 4.53 3.01 16.51
N VAL A 156 3.93 4.21 16.46
CA VAL A 156 2.47 4.40 16.36
C VAL A 156 2.18 5.32 15.18
N ASP A 157 1.23 4.93 14.33
CA ASP A 157 0.83 5.71 13.16
C ASP A 157 0.25 7.08 13.58
N GLY A 158 0.55 8.13 12.81
CA GLY A 158 0.21 9.52 13.15
C GLY A 158 0.97 10.13 14.36
N ILE A 159 1.75 9.35 15.12
CA ILE A 159 2.55 9.84 16.25
C ILE A 159 4.06 9.74 15.97
N GLY A 160 4.52 8.62 15.43
CA GLY A 160 5.94 8.34 15.16
C GLY A 160 6.55 7.26 16.05
N VAL A 161 7.88 7.30 16.19
CA VAL A 161 8.68 6.33 16.97
C VAL A 161 8.60 6.62 18.46
N ILE A 162 8.36 5.61 19.30
CA ILE A 162 8.19 5.74 20.75
C ILE A 162 9.47 5.28 21.47
N ALA A 163 10.52 6.11 21.39
CA ALA A 163 11.84 5.78 21.94
C ALA A 163 11.85 5.69 23.48
N ALA A 164 11.34 6.72 24.17
CA ALA A 164 11.19 6.77 25.62
C ALA A 164 10.20 7.89 26.03
N PRO A 165 9.46 7.77 27.15
CA PRO A 165 9.24 6.55 27.93
C PRO A 165 8.55 5.45 27.10
N GLN A 166 9.00 4.21 27.24
CA GLN A 166 8.52 3.09 26.42
C GLN A 166 7.03 2.80 26.66
N ALA A 167 6.26 2.71 25.58
CA ALA A 167 4.90 2.20 25.63
C ALA A 167 4.86 0.68 25.51
N THR A 168 3.89 0.05 26.16
CA THR A 168 3.74 -1.41 26.25
C THR A 168 2.32 -1.86 25.91
N PHE A 169 2.18 -3.11 25.46
CA PHE A 169 0.91 -3.79 25.24
C PHE A 169 0.98 -5.25 25.73
N ARG A 170 -0.11 -5.75 26.31
CA ARG A 170 -0.34 -7.16 26.63
C ARG A 170 -1.81 -7.49 26.38
N VAL A 171 -2.07 -8.71 25.92
CA VAL A 171 -3.39 -9.35 25.89
C VAL A 171 -3.29 -10.67 26.68
N SER A 172 -4.36 -11.13 27.32
CA SER A 172 -4.39 -12.42 28.05
C SER A 172 -5.53 -13.32 27.58
N GLU A 173 -5.38 -14.63 27.77
CA GLU A 173 -6.40 -15.63 27.41
C GLU A 173 -7.74 -15.38 28.12
N ALA A 174 -7.70 -14.73 29.30
CA ALA A 174 -8.86 -14.30 30.07
C ALA A 174 -9.61 -13.08 29.48
N GLY A 175 -9.33 -12.70 28.23
CA GLY A 175 -10.09 -11.68 27.48
C GLY A 175 -9.82 -10.23 27.90
N LYS A 176 -8.63 -9.95 28.45
CA LYS A 176 -8.20 -8.60 28.85
C LYS A 176 -7.01 -8.15 28.02
N ALA A 177 -6.93 -6.85 27.78
CA ALA A 177 -5.74 -6.19 27.24
C ALA A 177 -5.36 -4.96 28.07
N GLY A 178 -4.17 -4.41 27.85
CA GLY A 178 -3.72 -3.19 28.50
C GLY A 178 -2.21 -3.00 28.46
N GLY A 179 -1.74 -1.93 29.10
CA GLY A 179 -0.33 -1.60 29.21
C GLY A 179 -0.09 -0.19 29.73
N SER A 180 1.11 0.32 29.46
CA SER A 180 1.49 1.70 29.71
C SER A 180 1.63 2.43 28.38
N GLY A 181 1.01 3.60 28.23
CA GLY A 181 1.56 4.63 27.37
C GLY A 181 2.69 5.38 28.10
N PRO A 182 3.33 6.38 27.48
CA PRO A 182 4.45 7.10 28.08
C PRO A 182 4.10 7.82 29.40
N CYS A 183 2.83 8.18 29.57
CA CYS A 183 2.31 8.93 30.71
C CYS A 183 1.24 8.16 31.53
N ASN A 184 0.32 7.47 30.85
CA ASN A 184 -0.87 6.88 31.45
C ASN A 184 -0.96 5.37 31.22
N THR A 185 -1.47 4.64 32.22
CA THR A 185 -1.73 3.20 32.13
C THR A 185 -3.15 2.97 31.61
N TYR A 186 -3.28 2.14 30.59
CA TYR A 186 -4.55 1.84 29.92
C TYR A 186 -4.91 0.36 30.06
N PHE A 187 -6.20 0.05 29.98
CA PHE A 187 -6.76 -1.29 30.10
C PHE A 187 -7.98 -1.43 29.21
N ALA A 188 -8.24 -2.63 28.73
CA ALA A 188 -9.40 -2.94 27.90
C ALA A 188 -9.86 -4.39 28.06
N THR A 189 -11.05 -4.70 27.54
CA THR A 189 -11.39 -6.07 27.15
C THR A 189 -10.88 -6.36 25.73
N ALA A 190 -10.57 -7.62 25.43
CA ALA A 190 -10.08 -8.02 24.11
C ALA A 190 -10.47 -9.47 23.76
N LYS A 191 -10.55 -9.76 22.46
CA LYS A 191 -10.71 -11.12 21.90
C LYS A 191 -9.73 -11.32 20.75
N VAL A 192 -8.94 -12.38 20.79
CA VAL A 192 -8.00 -12.73 19.72
C VAL A 192 -8.64 -13.82 18.85
N ASN A 193 -8.89 -13.49 17.58
CA ASN A 193 -9.49 -14.35 16.57
C ASN A 193 -8.45 -14.64 15.48
N GLY A 194 -7.58 -15.62 15.71
CA GLY A 194 -6.46 -15.92 14.81
C GLY A 194 -5.50 -14.74 14.70
N GLN A 195 -5.48 -14.08 13.53
CA GLN A 195 -4.61 -12.91 13.25
C GLN A 195 -5.23 -11.56 13.67
N THR A 196 -6.49 -11.52 14.13
CA THR A 196 -7.18 -10.28 14.50
C THR A 196 -7.35 -10.14 16.01
N ILE A 197 -6.94 -9.01 16.59
CA ILE A 197 -7.28 -8.65 17.97
C ILE A 197 -8.44 -7.65 17.94
N VAL A 198 -9.59 -8.02 18.49
CA VAL A 198 -10.75 -7.15 18.65
C VAL A 198 -10.73 -6.57 20.05
N ILE A 199 -10.59 -5.25 20.17
CA ILE A 199 -10.66 -4.52 21.44
C ILE A 199 -12.13 -4.17 21.74
N GLY A 200 -12.53 -4.33 23.01
CA GLY A 200 -13.86 -3.95 23.52
C GLY A 200 -13.79 -2.68 24.38
N ASP A 201 -14.49 -2.67 25.52
CA ASP A 201 -14.47 -1.55 26.47
C ASP A 201 -13.03 -1.13 26.83
N ILE A 202 -12.74 0.19 26.81
CA ILE A 202 -11.41 0.77 27.07
C ILE A 202 -11.49 1.74 28.25
N GLY A 203 -10.46 1.75 29.11
CA GLY A 203 -10.23 2.76 30.13
C GLY A 203 -8.76 3.13 30.25
N SER A 204 -8.48 4.29 30.85
CA SER A 204 -7.12 4.81 31.07
C SER A 204 -7.06 5.68 32.32
N THR A 205 -5.87 5.86 32.89
CA THR A 205 -5.64 6.87 33.93
C THR A 205 -5.57 8.28 33.33
N TYR A 206 -5.88 9.29 34.14
CA TYR A 206 -5.72 10.71 33.79
C TYR A 206 -4.70 11.38 34.73
N LYS A 207 -3.45 10.92 34.65
CA LYS A 207 -2.31 11.55 35.32
C LYS A 207 -1.88 12.78 34.51
N ALA A 208 -1.54 13.85 35.22
CA ALA A 208 -0.65 14.88 34.67
C ALA A 208 0.78 14.34 34.68
N CYS A 209 1.52 14.54 33.60
CA CYS A 209 2.92 14.13 33.49
C CYS A 209 3.83 15.34 33.36
N ALA A 210 5.09 15.17 33.76
CA ALA A 210 6.12 16.18 33.57
C ALA A 210 6.31 16.43 32.05
N PRO A 211 6.66 17.66 31.64
CA PRO A 211 7.11 17.92 30.28
C PRO A 211 8.40 17.13 30.00
N GLU A 212 8.63 16.84 28.72
CA GLU A 212 9.92 16.32 28.24
C GLU A 212 11.03 17.36 28.48
N VAL A 213 12.26 16.88 28.70
CA VAL A 213 13.42 17.68 29.19
C VAL A 213 14.63 17.46 28.30
#